data_AF-A0A1I0WJ94-F1
#
_entry.id   AF-A0A1I0WJ94-F1
#
_cell.length_a   1.000
_cell.length_b   1.000
_cell.length_c   1.000
_cell.angle_alpha   90.00
_cell.angle_beta   90.00
_cell.angle_gamma   90.00
#
_symmetry.space_group_name_H-M   'P 1'
#
loop_
_entity.id
_entity.type
_entity.pdbx_description
1 polymer ?
#
loop_
_entity_poly.entity_id
_entity_poly.type
_entity_poly.pdbx_seq_one_letter_code
_entity_poly.pdbx_strand_id
1 'polypeptide(L)'
;MILRAILLSLGQIGDPRFRRVLFLGVGLTLALLLAAYLAVFWLVGWLVGDAISLPFLGEVSWVDDALSWSSLLLMIVLSPFLMIPVASAFTSIFLDDVAQAVEDRHYPGLPKARSTSLSAGIRDSVGFLALLIVVNIAALILALIFAPFAPFIFWGVNGLMLGREYFQLAAMRRLGREEARALRRENQISIWILGTLMAVPLTIPIMNLVVPIIGAAAFTHLIHRLPEAPSARTNPYPEQ
;
A
#
# COMPACT_ATOMS: atom_id res chain seq x y z
N MET A 1 -4.78 1.56 -23.55
CA MET A 1 -3.82 2.22 -22.63
C MET A 1 -3.59 1.41 -21.36
N ILE A 2 -4.66 1.06 -20.62
CA ILE A 2 -4.63 0.27 -19.38
C ILE A 2 -3.92 -1.09 -19.56
N LEU A 3 -4.36 -1.91 -20.53
CA LEU A 3 -3.75 -3.22 -20.79
C LEU A 3 -2.24 -3.13 -21.09
N ARG A 4 -1.82 -2.11 -21.84
CA ARG A 4 -0.40 -1.90 -22.18
C ARG A 4 0.41 -1.43 -20.97
N ALA A 5 -0.17 -0.68 -20.03
CA ALA A 5 0.48 -0.31 -18.77
C ALA A 5 0.70 -1.55 -17.89
N ILE A 6 -0.27 -2.47 -17.83
CA ILE A 6 -0.15 -3.75 -17.11
C ILE A 6 0.90 -4.66 -17.77
N LEU A 7 0.89 -4.78 -19.09
CA LEU A 7 1.87 -5.62 -19.79
C LEU A 7 3.31 -5.10 -19.64
N LEU A 8 3.49 -3.77 -19.61
CA LEU A 8 4.80 -3.16 -19.36
C LEU A 8 5.28 -3.41 -17.92
N SER A 9 4.40 -3.26 -16.93
CA SER A 9 4.78 -3.54 -15.53
C SER A 9 5.06 -5.02 -15.28
N LEU A 10 4.31 -5.93 -15.91
CA LEU A 10 4.61 -7.38 -15.88
C LEU A 10 5.97 -7.70 -16.53
N GLY A 11 6.31 -7.03 -17.63
CA GLY A 11 7.62 -7.17 -18.28
C GLY A 11 8.80 -6.66 -17.43
N GLN A 12 8.55 -5.80 -16.43
CA GLN A 12 9.58 -5.25 -15.54
C GLN A 12 9.88 -6.12 -14.31
N ILE A 13 9.12 -7.18 -14.05
CA ILE A 13 9.38 -8.09 -12.90
C ILE A 13 10.79 -8.70 -12.98
N GLY A 14 11.36 -8.81 -14.18
CA GLY A 14 12.73 -9.28 -14.40
C GLY A 14 13.83 -8.29 -14.02
N ASP A 15 13.53 -7.01 -13.83
CA ASP A 15 14.53 -5.96 -13.61
C ASP A 15 15.22 -6.10 -12.23
N PRO A 16 16.56 -6.08 -12.16
CA PRO A 16 17.31 -6.13 -10.91
C PRO A 16 16.89 -5.07 -9.88
N ARG A 17 16.49 -3.87 -10.32
CA ARG A 17 16.02 -2.81 -9.43
C ARG A 17 14.66 -3.16 -8.81
N PHE A 18 13.75 -3.72 -9.60
CA PHE A 18 12.42 -4.14 -9.13
C PHE A 18 12.52 -5.28 -8.12
N ARG A 19 13.42 -6.25 -8.40
CA ARG A 19 13.74 -7.34 -7.46
C ARG A 19 14.39 -6.84 -6.19
N ARG A 20 15.34 -5.88 -6.29
CA ARG A 20 15.98 -5.28 -5.11
C ARG A 20 14.94 -4.64 -4.20
N VAL A 21 14.01 -3.87 -4.78
CA VAL A 21 12.87 -3.32 -4.06
C VAL A 21 12.09 -4.46 -3.41
N LEU A 22 11.56 -5.43 -4.15
CA LEU A 22 10.83 -6.58 -3.57
C LEU A 22 11.58 -7.26 -2.40
N PHE A 23 12.87 -7.57 -2.55
CA PHE A 23 13.67 -8.22 -1.51
C PHE A 23 13.92 -7.33 -0.29
N LEU A 24 14.12 -6.02 -0.47
CA LEU A 24 14.19 -5.07 0.65
C LEU A 24 12.87 -5.07 1.43
N GLY A 25 11.73 -5.18 0.74
CA GLY A 25 10.40 -5.15 1.36
C GLY A 25 10.12 -6.41 2.16
N VAL A 26 10.41 -7.56 1.56
CA VAL A 26 10.34 -8.85 2.26
C VAL A 26 11.31 -8.87 3.45
N GLY A 27 12.56 -8.47 3.24
CA GLY A 27 13.58 -8.44 4.29
C GLY A 27 13.21 -7.52 5.45
N LEU A 28 12.72 -6.31 5.16
CA LEU A 28 12.26 -5.36 6.19
C LEU A 28 11.04 -5.89 6.94
N THR A 29 10.09 -6.51 6.23
CA THR A 29 8.91 -7.13 6.86
C THR A 29 9.30 -8.24 7.82
N LEU A 30 10.18 -9.15 7.39
CA LEU A 30 10.69 -10.23 8.24
C LEU A 30 11.49 -9.69 9.44
N ALA A 31 12.32 -8.67 9.23
CA ALA A 31 13.10 -8.04 10.29
C ALA A 31 12.20 -7.36 11.34
N LEU A 32 11.17 -6.63 10.91
CA LEU A 32 10.20 -6.00 11.80
C LEU A 32 9.37 -7.05 12.57
N LEU A 33 8.95 -8.11 11.89
CA LEU A 33 8.21 -9.20 12.52
C LEU A 33 9.06 -9.91 13.59
N LEU A 34 10.32 -10.20 13.28
CA LEU A 34 11.27 -10.77 14.24
C LEU A 34 11.52 -9.82 15.41
N ALA A 35 11.78 -8.54 15.14
CA ALA A 35 12.02 -7.54 16.18
C ALA A 35 10.83 -7.41 17.13
N ALA A 36 9.60 -7.40 16.60
CA ALA A 36 8.39 -7.34 17.41
C ALA A 36 8.15 -8.62 18.20
N TYR A 37 8.38 -9.79 17.60
CA TYR A 37 8.34 -11.06 18.32
C TYR A 37 9.31 -11.04 19.51
N LEU A 38 10.56 -10.62 19.30
CA LEU A 38 11.56 -10.52 20.37
C LEU A 38 11.18 -9.47 21.43
N ALA A 39 10.66 -8.31 21.01
CA ALA A 39 10.23 -7.27 21.94
C ALA A 39 9.10 -7.75 22.85
N VAL A 40 8.14 -8.50 22.28
CA VAL A 40 7.04 -9.09 23.03
C VAL A 40 7.53 -10.18 23.97
N PHE A 41 8.35 -11.09 23.46
CA PHE A 41 8.94 -12.16 24.25
C PHE A 41 9.68 -11.58 25.46
N TRP A 42 10.49 -10.53 25.25
CA TRP A 42 11.21 -9.84 26.30
C TRP A 42 10.29 -9.12 27.29
N LEU A 43 9.25 -8.44 26.79
CA LEU A 43 8.26 -7.76 27.63
C LEU A 43 7.46 -8.73 28.51
N VAL A 44 7.06 -9.87 27.94
CA VAL A 44 6.37 -10.94 28.67
C VAL A 44 7.28 -11.50 29.76
N GLY A 45 8.53 -11.88 29.42
CA GLY A 45 9.49 -12.36 30.40
C GLY A 45 9.72 -11.35 31.54
N TRP A 46 9.81 -10.06 31.23
CA TRP A 46 9.99 -9.00 32.23
C TRP A 46 8.76 -8.81 33.14
N LEU A 47 7.53 -8.85 32.58
CA LEU A 47 6.30 -8.63 33.35
C LEU A 47 5.89 -9.84 34.20
N VAL A 48 6.21 -11.04 33.73
CA VAL A 48 5.67 -12.30 34.23
C VAL A 48 6.69 -13.03 35.12
N GLY A 49 7.99 -12.77 34.93
CA GLY A 49 9.07 -13.49 35.59
C GLY A 49 9.25 -14.92 35.07
N ASP A 50 10.35 -15.57 35.47
CA ASP A 50 10.71 -16.91 34.96
C ASP A 50 9.86 -18.05 35.57
N ALA A 51 9.26 -17.85 36.76
CA ALA A 51 8.37 -18.82 37.42
C ALA A 51 7.55 -18.18 38.55
N ILE A 52 6.36 -18.72 38.83
CA ILE A 52 5.59 -18.43 40.06
C ILE A 52 5.49 -19.72 40.87
N SER A 53 6.05 -19.74 42.08
CA SER A 53 5.87 -20.85 43.02
C SER A 53 4.52 -20.72 43.71
N LEU A 54 3.58 -21.62 43.43
CA LEU A 54 2.31 -21.70 44.14
C LEU A 54 2.44 -22.61 45.36
N PRO A 55 2.01 -22.17 46.57
CA PRO A 55 1.97 -23.07 47.70
C PRO A 55 0.94 -24.16 47.39
N PHE A 56 1.30 -25.43 47.64
CA PHE A 56 0.51 -26.67 47.43
C PHE A 56 0.56 -27.35 46.03
N LEU A 57 0.99 -26.68 44.96
CA LEU A 57 0.99 -27.28 43.60
C LEU A 57 2.40 -27.50 43.00
N GLY A 58 3.46 -27.06 43.68
CA GLY A 58 4.84 -27.15 43.18
C GLY A 58 5.20 -26.01 42.21
N GLU A 59 6.36 -26.11 41.55
CA GLU A 59 6.71 -25.23 40.43
C GLU A 59 5.80 -25.55 39.25
N VAL A 60 4.81 -24.68 39.04
CA VAL A 60 3.97 -24.76 37.84
C VAL A 60 4.65 -23.92 36.78
N SER A 61 5.21 -24.59 35.76
CA SER A 61 5.59 -23.98 34.48
C SER A 61 4.32 -23.52 33.77
N TRP A 62 3.69 -22.46 34.27
CA TRP A 62 2.60 -21.80 33.55
C TRP A 62 3.11 -21.17 32.25
N VAL A 63 4.42 -21.09 32.07
CA VAL A 63 5.05 -20.64 30.83
C VAL A 63 4.47 -21.43 29.67
N ASP A 64 4.35 -22.77 29.74
CA ASP A 64 3.84 -23.55 28.61
C ASP A 64 2.33 -23.35 28.33
N ASP A 65 1.47 -23.28 29.35
CA ASP A 65 0.01 -23.15 29.20
C ASP A 65 -0.46 -21.69 29.05
N ALA A 66 0.16 -20.75 29.76
CA ALA A 66 -0.05 -19.32 29.58
C ALA A 66 0.53 -18.88 28.25
N LEU A 67 1.67 -19.41 27.77
CA LEU A 67 2.10 -19.18 26.39
C LEU A 67 1.00 -19.60 25.43
N SER A 68 0.27 -20.70 25.61
CA SER A 68 -0.80 -21.07 24.66
C SER A 68 -1.89 -19.99 24.50
N TRP A 69 -2.54 -19.55 25.58
CA TRP A 69 -3.63 -18.55 25.50
C TRP A 69 -3.15 -17.10 25.43
N SER A 70 -2.08 -16.75 26.16
CA SER A 70 -1.50 -15.41 26.11
C SER A 70 -0.73 -15.17 24.82
N SER A 71 -0.11 -16.18 24.19
CA SER A 71 0.45 -16.04 22.82
C SER A 71 -0.63 -15.87 21.79
N LEU A 72 -1.80 -16.52 21.94
CA LEU A 72 -2.95 -16.31 21.08
C LEU A 72 -3.46 -14.87 21.19
N LEU A 73 -3.63 -14.38 22.42
CA LEU A 73 -4.05 -13.01 22.68
C LEU A 73 -3.01 -11.98 22.20
N LEU A 74 -1.72 -12.24 22.46
CA LEU A 74 -0.61 -11.42 21.96
C LEU A 74 -0.55 -11.43 20.45
N MET A 75 -0.66 -12.57 19.77
CA MET A 75 -0.71 -12.64 18.30
C MET A 75 -1.88 -11.83 17.75
N ILE A 76 -3.06 -11.93 18.36
CA ILE A 76 -4.26 -11.19 17.93
C ILE A 76 -4.06 -9.68 18.11
N VAL A 77 -3.43 -9.23 19.19
CA VAL A 77 -3.19 -7.80 19.46
C VAL A 77 -2.00 -7.25 18.66
N LEU A 78 -0.93 -8.03 18.51
CA LEU A 78 0.26 -7.63 17.78
C LEU A 78 0.12 -7.71 16.28
N SER A 79 -0.68 -8.62 15.73
CA SER A 79 -0.86 -8.73 14.28
C SER A 79 -1.32 -7.40 13.65
N PRO A 80 -2.38 -6.72 14.14
CA PRO A 80 -2.76 -5.40 13.66
C PRO A 80 -1.70 -4.32 13.94
N PHE A 81 -1.07 -4.37 15.12
CA PHE A 81 -0.05 -3.39 15.50
C PHE A 81 1.21 -3.49 14.64
N LEU A 82 1.58 -4.69 14.19
CA LEU A 82 2.68 -4.95 13.27
C LEU A 82 2.33 -4.61 11.83
N MET A 83 1.08 -4.84 11.44
CA MET A 83 0.60 -4.53 10.11
C MET A 83 0.77 -3.04 9.79
N ILE A 84 0.51 -2.15 10.74
CA ILE A 84 0.52 -0.69 10.51
C ILE A 84 1.92 -0.14 10.17
N PRO A 85 3.00 -0.37 10.97
CA PRO A 85 4.36 0.05 10.64
C PRO A 85 4.88 -0.58 9.35
N VAL A 86 4.61 -1.88 9.14
CA VAL A 86 5.02 -2.58 7.92
C VAL A 86 4.35 -1.95 6.71
N ALA A 87 3.03 -1.76 6.73
CA ALA A 87 2.30 -1.14 5.64
C ALA A 87 2.77 0.31 5.38
N SER A 88 3.06 1.09 6.43
CA SER A 88 3.55 2.47 6.31
C SER A 88 4.95 2.56 5.71
N ALA A 89 5.88 1.71 6.17
CA ALA A 89 7.23 1.63 5.63
C ALA A 89 7.21 1.16 4.16
N PHE A 90 6.35 0.19 3.84
CA PHE A 90 6.19 -0.32 2.48
C PHE A 90 5.64 0.77 1.55
N THR A 91 4.61 1.51 1.98
CA THR A 91 3.96 2.53 1.14
C THR A 91 4.87 3.73 0.86
N SER A 92 5.69 4.15 1.84
CA SER A 92 6.53 5.34 1.70
C SER A 92 7.84 5.10 0.95
N ILE A 93 8.55 4.01 1.24
CA ILE A 93 9.89 3.76 0.67
C ILE A 93 9.77 3.16 -0.75
N PHE A 94 8.81 2.27 -0.98
CA PHE A 94 8.82 1.43 -2.18
C PHE A 94 8.12 2.07 -3.35
N LEU A 95 7.06 2.83 -3.08
CA LEU A 95 6.18 3.36 -4.12
C LEU A 95 6.88 4.48 -4.91
N ASP A 96 7.63 5.33 -4.22
CA ASP A 96 8.46 6.37 -4.82
C ASP A 96 9.66 5.80 -5.60
N ASP A 97 10.34 4.80 -5.03
CA ASP A 97 11.49 4.14 -5.68
C ASP A 97 11.08 3.37 -6.93
N VAL A 98 9.93 2.70 -6.92
CA VAL A 98 9.39 1.97 -8.07
C VAL A 98 9.00 2.94 -9.17
N ALA A 99 8.29 4.03 -8.82
CA ALA A 99 7.93 5.05 -9.79
C ALA A 99 9.18 5.64 -10.45
N GLN A 100 10.21 5.96 -9.66
CA GLN A 100 11.48 6.47 -10.19
C GLN A 100 12.18 5.44 -11.09
N ALA A 101 12.22 4.16 -10.70
CA ALA A 101 12.84 3.11 -11.51
C ALA A 101 12.12 2.92 -12.86
N VAL A 102 10.80 3.05 -12.88
CA VAL A 102 9.99 3.00 -14.11
C VAL A 102 10.31 4.17 -15.02
N GLU A 103 10.38 5.38 -14.45
CA GLU A 103 10.71 6.61 -15.17
C GLU A 103 12.13 6.57 -15.76
N ASP A 104 13.13 6.16 -14.98
CA ASP A 104 14.51 6.00 -15.44
C ASP A 104 14.62 5.03 -16.64
N ARG A 105 13.81 3.96 -16.64
CA ARG A 105 13.87 2.89 -17.65
C ARG A 105 13.10 3.24 -18.92
N HIS A 106 11.90 3.80 -18.78
CA HIS A 106 10.95 3.96 -19.90
C HIS A 106 10.77 5.41 -20.36
N TYR A 107 11.19 6.38 -19.56
CA TYR A 107 11.06 7.80 -19.87
C TYR A 107 12.40 8.54 -19.64
N PRO A 108 13.49 8.10 -20.30
CA PRO A 108 14.79 8.75 -20.19
C PRO A 108 14.71 10.16 -20.76
N GLY A 109 14.90 11.18 -19.92
CA GLY A 109 14.80 12.60 -20.31
C GLY A 109 13.85 13.43 -19.45
N LEU A 110 13.12 12.81 -18.51
CA LEU A 110 12.32 13.57 -17.55
C LEU A 110 13.20 14.37 -16.57
N PRO A 111 12.82 15.61 -16.22
CA PRO A 111 13.51 16.38 -15.18
C PRO A 111 13.39 15.70 -13.81
N LYS A 112 14.19 16.10 -12.81
CA LYS A 112 14.10 15.55 -11.45
C LYS A 112 12.67 15.68 -10.91
N ALA A 113 12.14 14.60 -10.34
CA ALA A 113 10.81 14.59 -9.73
C ALA A 113 10.72 15.60 -8.59
N ARG A 114 9.56 16.25 -8.44
CA ARG A 114 9.36 17.28 -7.42
C ARG A 114 9.12 16.59 -6.07
N SER A 115 9.82 17.00 -5.02
CA SER A 115 9.57 16.51 -3.66
C SER A 115 8.19 17.00 -3.19
N THR A 116 7.33 16.09 -2.76
CA THR A 116 6.03 16.43 -2.18
C THR A 116 6.21 17.04 -0.79
N SER A 117 5.50 18.14 -0.52
CA SER A 117 5.51 18.75 0.82
C SER A 117 4.79 17.85 1.83
N LEU A 118 5.42 17.61 2.99
CA LEU A 118 4.87 16.76 4.06
C LEU A 118 3.50 17.28 4.56
N SER A 119 3.34 18.61 4.65
CA SER A 119 2.07 19.24 5.08
C SER A 119 0.96 19.09 4.04
N ALA A 120 1.32 19.07 2.75
CA ALA A 120 0.37 18.78 1.68
C ALA A 120 -0.13 17.33 1.75
N GLY A 121 0.77 16.38 2.06
CA GLY A 121 0.48 14.96 2.25
C GLY A 121 -0.56 14.73 3.35
N ILE A 122 -0.34 15.29 4.55
CA ILE A 122 -1.24 15.11 5.70
C ILE A 122 -2.70 15.47 5.36
N ARG A 123 -2.92 16.63 4.72
CA ARG A 123 -4.29 17.06 4.35
C ARG A 123 -4.95 16.12 3.33
N ASP A 124 -4.18 15.53 2.42
CA ASP A 124 -4.72 14.53 1.48
C ASP A 124 -5.01 13.20 2.17
N SER A 125 -4.15 12.77 3.10
CA SER A 125 -4.36 11.55 3.89
C SER A 125 -5.64 11.62 4.73
N VAL A 126 -5.95 12.77 5.35
CA VAL A 126 -7.20 12.95 6.10
C VAL A 126 -8.43 12.82 5.20
N GLY A 127 -8.41 13.48 4.03
CA GLY A 127 -9.50 13.36 3.05
C GLY A 127 -9.60 11.98 2.40
N PHE A 128 -8.50 11.23 2.35
CA PHE A 128 -8.50 9.84 1.91
C PHE A 128 -9.09 8.93 2.99
N LEU A 129 -8.70 9.11 4.25
CA LEU A 129 -9.22 8.36 5.40
C LEU A 129 -10.74 8.50 5.53
N ALA A 130 -11.27 9.72 5.41
CA ALA A 130 -12.71 9.95 5.44
C ALA A 130 -13.44 9.21 4.30
N LEU A 131 -12.91 9.26 3.07
CA LEU A 131 -13.48 8.49 1.96
C LEU A 131 -13.40 6.99 2.22
N LEU A 132 -12.25 6.51 2.72
CA LEU A 132 -12.02 5.10 3.02
C LEU A 132 -13.08 4.59 3.98
N ILE A 133 -13.34 5.31 5.08
CA ILE A 133 -14.37 4.94 6.06
C ILE A 133 -15.75 4.88 5.40
N VAL A 134 -16.16 5.96 4.71
CA VAL A 134 -17.49 6.04 4.08
C VAL A 134 -17.69 4.92 3.04
N VAL A 135 -16.70 4.70 2.18
CA VAL A 135 -16.78 3.69 1.13
C VAL A 135 -16.77 2.28 1.70
N ASN A 136 -15.98 2.00 2.74
CA ASN A 136 -15.97 0.66 3.35
C ASN A 136 -17.27 0.36 4.09
N ILE A 137 -17.88 1.33 4.77
CA ILE A 137 -19.20 1.16 5.39
C ILE A 137 -20.25 0.89 4.31
N ALA A 138 -20.26 1.68 3.24
CA ALA A 138 -21.18 1.47 2.13
C ALA A 138 -20.97 0.08 1.47
N ALA A 139 -19.72 -0.33 1.30
CA ALA A 139 -19.35 -1.63 0.75
C ALA A 139 -19.85 -2.78 1.62
N LEU A 140 -19.71 -2.66 2.95
CA LEU A 140 -20.19 -3.66 3.90
C LEU A 140 -21.71 -3.80 3.81
N ILE A 141 -22.44 -2.69 3.81
CA ILE A 141 -23.91 -2.69 3.67
C ILE A 141 -24.30 -3.35 2.34
N LEU A 142 -23.65 -2.95 1.25
CA LEU A 142 -23.94 -3.48 -0.08
C LEU A 142 -23.63 -4.98 -0.17
N ALA A 143 -22.53 -5.43 0.42
CA ALA A 143 -22.15 -6.85 0.46
C ALA A 143 -23.12 -7.69 1.30
N LEU A 144 -23.69 -7.14 2.38
CA LEU A 144 -24.72 -7.83 3.16
C LEU A 144 -26.04 -7.97 2.40
N ILE A 145 -26.46 -6.94 1.67
CA ILE A 145 -27.70 -6.96 0.86
C ILE A 145 -27.53 -7.84 -0.38
N PHE A 146 -26.36 -7.76 -1.03
CA PHE A 146 -26.04 -8.42 -2.29
C PHE A 146 -24.92 -9.45 -2.12
N ALA A 147 -25.09 -10.39 -1.17
CA ALA A 147 -24.06 -11.37 -0.81
C ALA A 147 -23.42 -12.12 -2.00
N PRO A 148 -24.18 -12.59 -3.03
CA PRO A 148 -23.57 -13.23 -4.19
C PRO A 148 -22.63 -12.31 -5.00
N PHE A 149 -22.82 -10.99 -4.91
CA PHE A 149 -22.02 -9.98 -5.59
C PHE A 149 -20.88 -9.43 -4.72
N ALA A 150 -20.70 -9.91 -3.49
CA ALA A 150 -19.65 -9.45 -2.59
C ALA A 150 -18.23 -9.46 -3.22
N PRO A 151 -17.81 -10.46 -4.03
CA PRO A 151 -16.51 -10.40 -4.71
C PRO A 151 -16.37 -9.21 -5.67
N PHE A 152 -17.41 -8.89 -6.43
CA PHE A 152 -17.41 -7.75 -7.36
C PHE A 152 -17.42 -6.42 -6.62
N ILE A 153 -18.17 -6.33 -5.51
CA ILE A 153 -18.16 -5.17 -4.61
C ILE A 153 -16.76 -4.98 -4.03
N PHE A 154 -16.14 -6.06 -3.54
CA PHE A 154 -14.78 -6.06 -3.03
C PHE A 154 -13.79 -5.55 -4.07
N TRP A 155 -13.81 -6.07 -5.30
CA TRP A 155 -12.91 -5.62 -6.36
C TRP A 155 -13.16 -4.16 -6.77
N GLY A 156 -14.41 -3.75 -6.92
CA GLY A 156 -14.75 -2.37 -7.30
C GLY A 156 -14.36 -1.35 -6.24
N VAL A 157 -14.57 -1.67 -4.96
CA VAL A 157 -14.23 -0.80 -3.83
C VAL A 157 -12.72 -0.72 -3.63
N ASN A 158 -12.03 -1.86 -3.58
CA ASN A 158 -10.57 -1.87 -3.49
C ASN A 158 -9.96 -1.20 -4.72
N GLY A 159 -10.51 -1.43 -5.91
CA GLY A 159 -10.07 -0.77 -7.14
C GLY A 159 -10.20 0.74 -7.10
N LEU A 160 -11.27 1.27 -6.50
CA LEU A 160 -11.46 2.70 -6.28
C LEU A 160 -10.40 3.27 -5.32
N MET A 161 -10.13 2.58 -4.22
CA MET A 161 -9.14 3.01 -3.23
C MET A 161 -7.72 2.97 -3.80
N LEU A 162 -7.31 1.83 -4.37
CA LEU A 162 -6.00 1.65 -5.01
C LEU A 162 -5.83 2.65 -6.15
N GLY A 163 -6.81 2.73 -7.05
CA GLY A 163 -6.74 3.64 -8.19
C GLY A 163 -6.55 5.09 -7.76
N ARG A 164 -7.33 5.54 -6.76
CA ARG A 164 -7.19 6.90 -6.23
C ARG A 164 -5.81 7.14 -5.62
N GLU A 165 -5.31 6.24 -4.79
CA GLU A 165 -4.08 6.43 -4.03
C GLU A 165 -2.83 6.36 -4.92
N TYR A 166 -2.66 5.27 -5.66
CA TYR A 166 -1.49 5.07 -6.54
C TYR A 166 -1.41 6.13 -7.64
N PHE A 167 -2.54 6.49 -8.26
CA PHE A 167 -2.56 7.56 -9.25
C PHE A 167 -2.19 8.91 -8.63
N GLN A 168 -2.76 9.24 -7.47
CA GLN A 168 -2.49 10.53 -6.83
C GLN A 168 -1.02 10.67 -6.45
N LEU A 169 -0.43 9.63 -5.85
CA LEU A 169 0.99 9.62 -5.49
C LEU A 169 1.89 9.82 -6.71
N ALA A 170 1.69 9.02 -7.76
CA ALA A 170 2.50 9.11 -8.96
C ALA A 170 2.28 10.44 -9.72
N ALA A 171 1.06 10.98 -9.77
CA ALA A 171 0.77 12.23 -10.47
C ALA A 171 1.33 13.46 -9.73
N MET A 172 1.26 13.47 -8.39
CA MET A 172 1.79 14.58 -7.59
C MET A 172 3.30 14.76 -7.74
N ARG A 173 4.05 13.69 -7.98
CA ARG A 173 5.50 13.72 -8.24
C ARG A 173 5.87 14.55 -9.48
N ARG A 174 4.95 14.66 -10.44
CA ARG A 174 5.19 15.28 -11.76
C ARG A 174 4.45 16.60 -11.95
N LEU A 175 3.15 16.61 -11.66
CA LEU A 175 2.25 17.73 -11.94
C LEU A 175 1.99 18.61 -10.71
N GLY A 176 2.40 18.15 -9.52
CA GLY A 176 1.98 18.79 -8.28
C GLY A 176 0.50 18.54 -7.96
N ARG A 177 0.04 19.10 -6.84
CA ARG A 177 -1.22 18.65 -6.20
C ARG A 177 -2.48 19.05 -6.96
N GLU A 178 -2.55 20.28 -7.45
CA GLU A 178 -3.76 20.81 -8.10
C GLU A 178 -4.00 20.16 -9.45
N GLU A 179 -2.96 20.10 -10.28
CA GLU A 179 -3.01 19.46 -11.59
C GLU A 179 -3.23 17.94 -11.49
N ALA A 180 -2.62 17.27 -10.51
CA ALA A 180 -2.90 15.85 -10.26
C ALA A 180 -4.38 15.60 -9.92
N ARG A 181 -5.01 16.50 -9.14
CA ARG A 181 -6.44 16.41 -8.82
C ARG A 181 -7.32 16.68 -10.05
N ALA A 182 -6.95 17.65 -10.89
CA ALA A 182 -7.67 17.95 -12.12
C ALA A 182 -7.60 16.76 -13.09
N LEU A 183 -6.40 16.24 -13.35
CA LEU A 183 -6.19 15.10 -14.24
C LEU A 183 -6.93 13.85 -13.74
N ARG A 184 -6.95 13.63 -12.42
CA ARG A 184 -7.72 12.54 -11.81
C ARG A 184 -9.21 12.70 -12.05
N ARG A 185 -9.76 13.91 -11.93
CA ARG A 185 -11.19 14.18 -12.12
C ARG A 185 -11.65 13.90 -13.55
N GLU A 186 -10.79 14.18 -14.52
CA GLU A 186 -11.07 13.92 -15.94
C GLU A 186 -10.96 12.44 -16.31
N ASN A 187 -10.15 11.68 -15.57
CA ASN A 187 -9.81 10.28 -15.92
C ASN A 187 -10.28 9.26 -14.88
N GLN A 188 -11.29 9.58 -14.07
CA GLN A 188 -11.75 8.73 -12.95
C GLN A 188 -12.07 7.29 -13.37
N ILE A 189 -12.73 7.11 -14.52
CA ILE A 189 -13.12 5.79 -15.03
C ILE A 189 -11.88 4.96 -15.37
N SER A 190 -10.93 5.53 -16.12
CA SER A 190 -9.69 4.84 -16.50
C SER A 190 -8.87 4.44 -15.27
N ILE A 191 -8.81 5.33 -14.27
CA ILE A 191 -8.11 5.12 -13.01
C ILE A 191 -8.78 4.01 -12.20
N TRP A 192 -10.12 4.03 -12.12
CA TRP A 192 -10.90 3.02 -11.41
C TRP A 192 -10.81 1.64 -12.07
N ILE A 193 -10.86 1.57 -13.41
CA ILE A 193 -10.70 0.31 -14.15
C ILE A 193 -9.32 -0.28 -13.90
N LEU A 194 -8.25 0.52 -14.03
CA LEU A 194 -6.90 0.03 -13.74
C LEU A 194 -6.79 -0.43 -12.28
N GLY A 195 -7.32 0.36 -11.34
CA GLY A 195 -7.33 -0.01 -9.93
C GLY A 195 -8.08 -1.32 -9.65
N THR A 196 -9.24 -1.51 -10.29
CA THR A 196 -10.05 -2.73 -10.15
C THR A 196 -9.33 -3.95 -10.71
N LEU A 197 -8.68 -3.82 -11.87
CA LEU A 197 -7.84 -4.87 -12.44
C LEU A 197 -6.65 -5.21 -11.52
N MET A 198 -6.08 -4.21 -10.84
CA MET A 198 -5.04 -4.42 -9.83
C MET A 198 -5.58 -5.02 -8.51
N ALA A 199 -6.87 -4.85 -8.21
CA ALA A 199 -7.50 -5.42 -7.02
C ALA A 199 -7.80 -6.92 -7.16
N VAL A 200 -8.03 -7.42 -8.39
CA VAL A 200 -8.35 -8.84 -8.62
C VAL A 200 -7.22 -9.77 -8.11
N PRO A 201 -5.93 -9.55 -8.45
CA PRO A 201 -4.86 -10.38 -7.95
C PRO A 201 -4.71 -10.38 -6.42
N LEU A 202 -5.13 -9.34 -5.71
CA LEU A 202 -5.06 -9.29 -4.23
C LEU A 202 -5.84 -10.40 -3.53
N THR A 203 -6.77 -11.05 -4.25
CA THR A 203 -7.48 -12.24 -3.74
C THR A 203 -6.57 -13.46 -3.58
N ILE A 204 -5.40 -13.47 -4.23
CA ILE A 204 -4.40 -14.52 -4.12
C ILE A 204 -3.37 -14.05 -3.07
N PRO A 205 -3.19 -14.75 -1.94
CA PRO A 205 -2.35 -14.27 -0.82
C PRO A 205 -0.92 -13.87 -1.22
N ILE A 206 -0.28 -14.65 -2.10
CA ILE A 206 1.09 -14.39 -2.56
C ILE A 206 1.18 -13.09 -3.38
N MET A 207 0.12 -12.76 -4.12
CA MET A 207 0.08 -11.57 -4.97
C MET A 207 0.04 -10.27 -4.16
N ASN A 208 -0.35 -10.30 -2.89
CA ASN A 208 -0.33 -9.12 -2.01
C ASN A 208 1.06 -8.50 -1.84
N LEU A 209 2.13 -9.28 -2.05
CA LEU A 209 3.50 -8.79 -2.02
C LEU A 209 3.93 -8.12 -3.33
N VAL A 210 3.31 -8.50 -4.44
CA VAL A 210 3.73 -8.11 -5.80
C VAL A 210 2.87 -6.96 -6.34
N VAL A 211 1.57 -6.98 -6.03
CA VAL A 211 0.60 -5.98 -6.52
C VAL A 211 1.00 -4.55 -6.20
N PRO A 212 1.52 -4.18 -5.00
CA PRO A 212 1.92 -2.80 -4.75
C PRO A 212 2.98 -2.30 -5.72
N ILE A 213 3.93 -3.18 -6.08
CA ILE A 213 5.04 -2.85 -6.98
C ILE A 213 4.53 -2.73 -8.42
N ILE A 214 3.71 -3.69 -8.87
CA ILE A 214 3.09 -3.65 -10.21
C ILE A 214 2.13 -2.45 -10.33
N GLY A 215 1.38 -2.16 -9.27
CA GLY A 215 0.42 -1.06 -9.20
C GLY A 215 1.12 0.28 -9.37
N ALA A 216 2.18 0.53 -8.59
CA ALA A 216 3.00 1.73 -8.73
C ALA A 216 3.50 1.90 -10.18
N ALA A 217 4.08 0.86 -10.78
CA ALA A 217 4.56 0.91 -12.16
C ALA A 217 3.43 1.14 -13.19
N ALA A 218 2.31 0.44 -13.04
CA ALA A 218 1.17 0.56 -13.95
C ALA A 218 0.54 1.97 -13.90
N PHE A 219 0.41 2.56 -12.71
CA PHE A 219 -0.12 3.92 -12.56
C PHE A 219 0.86 4.99 -13.06
N THR A 220 2.17 4.82 -12.86
CA THR A 220 3.19 5.69 -13.49
C THR A 220 3.08 5.65 -15.02
N HIS A 221 2.95 4.46 -15.61
CA HIS A 221 2.72 4.34 -17.05
C HIS A 221 1.39 4.94 -17.50
N LEU A 222 0.33 4.83 -16.68
CA LEU A 222 -0.95 5.42 -17.00
C LEU A 222 -0.83 6.95 -17.07
N ILE A 223 -0.19 7.59 -16.10
CA ILE A 223 -0.02 9.05 -16.06
C ILE A 223 0.69 9.57 -17.31
N HIS A 224 1.81 8.96 -17.69
CA HIS A 224 2.54 9.38 -18.90
C HIS A 224 1.81 9.08 -20.22
N ARG A 225 0.70 8.34 -20.17
CA ARG A 225 -0.13 8.03 -21.35
C ARG A 225 -1.42 8.83 -21.38
N LEU A 226 -1.79 9.48 -20.28
CA LEU A 226 -2.93 10.38 -20.26
C LEU A 226 -2.54 11.71 -20.91
N PRO A 227 -3.45 12.35 -21.66
CA PRO A 227 -3.24 13.71 -22.13
C PRO A 227 -2.99 14.64 -20.93
N GLU A 228 -2.07 15.59 -21.06
CA GLU A 228 -1.87 16.61 -20.02
C GLU A 228 -3.16 17.37 -19.73
N ALA A 229 -3.36 17.65 -18.44
CA ALA A 229 -4.53 18.39 -17.96
C ALA A 229 -4.62 19.75 -18.68
N PRO A 230 -5.84 20.27 -18.96
CA PRO A 230 -6.04 21.53 -19.67
C PRO A 230 -5.26 22.72 -19.07
N SER A 231 -5.02 22.73 -17.76
CA SER A 231 -4.24 23.79 -17.08
C SER A 231 -2.77 23.85 -17.51
N ALA A 232 -2.17 22.71 -17.90
CA ALA A 232 -0.81 22.65 -18.44
C ALA A 232 -0.73 23.20 -19.88
N ARG A 233 -1.85 23.15 -20.63
CA ARG A 233 -1.92 23.69 -22.00
C ARG A 233 -1.96 25.22 -22.04
N THR A 234 -2.31 25.85 -20.92
CA THR A 234 -2.46 27.30 -20.82
C THR A 234 -1.21 28.02 -20.32
N ASN A 235 -0.05 27.37 -20.16
CA ASN A 235 1.19 28.09 -19.86
C ASN A 235 1.72 28.77 -21.15
N PRO A 236 1.63 30.11 -21.31
CA PRO A 236 2.09 30.80 -22.50
C PRO A 236 3.60 31.05 -22.49
N TYR A 237 4.32 30.63 -21.45
CA TYR A 237 5.76 30.88 -21.32
C TYR A 237 6.52 29.55 -21.24
N PRO A 238 7.21 29.13 -22.31
CA PRO A 238 8.27 28.15 -22.21
C PRO A 238 9.44 28.83 -21.50
N GLU A 239 9.76 28.40 -20.28
CA GLU A 239 11.03 28.78 -19.66
C GLU A 239 12.16 28.16 -20.50
N GLN A 240 13.05 29.06 -20.96
CA GLN A 240 14.21 28.81 -21.82
C GLN A 240 15.37 28.21 -21.03
#